data_AF-A0A519KJ23-F1
#
_entry.id   AF-A0A519KJ23-F1
#
_cell.length_a   1.000
_cell.length_b   1.000
_cell.length_c   1.000
_cell.angle_alpha   90.00
_cell.angle_beta   90.00
_cell.angle_gamma   90.00
#
_symmetry.space_group_name_H-M   'P 1'
#
loop_
_entity.id
_entity.type
_entity.pdbx_description
1 polymer ?
#
loop_
_entity_poly.entity_id
_entity_poly.type
_entity_poly.pdbx_seq_one_letter_code
_entity_poly.pdbx_strand_id
1 'polypeptide(L)' 'MTAGRPAGASRLATYFHVHLVSDSTGETLNAMAKAVVARFDGVIPIEHIYALVR' A
#
# COMPACT_ATOMS: atom_id res chain seq x y z
N MET A 1 -18.17 -11.74 -26.90
CA MET A 1 -19.10 -11.70 -25.75
C MET A 1 -18.31 -12.21 -24.54
N THR A 2 -17.67 -11.31 -23.78
CA THR A 2 -16.82 -11.71 -22.65
C THR A 2 -17.70 -11.90 -21.41
N ALA A 3 -17.61 -13.05 -20.77
CA ALA A 3 -18.44 -13.42 -19.63
C ALA A 3 -18.11 -12.51 -18.43
N GLY A 4 -19.14 -11.86 -17.88
CA GLY A 4 -19.04 -11.03 -16.68
C GLY A 4 -18.54 -11.86 -15.49
N ARG A 5 -17.48 -11.37 -14.86
CA ARG A 5 -16.94 -11.94 -13.61
C ARG A 5 -18.01 -11.84 -12.51
N PRO A 6 -18.28 -12.89 -11.72
CA PRO A 6 -19.36 -12.88 -10.75
C PRO A 6 -19.11 -11.79 -9.69
N ALA A 7 -20.04 -10.83 -9.62
CA ALA A 7 -20.19 -9.92 -8.51
C ALA A 7 -20.74 -10.73 -7.33
N GLY A 8 -19.91 -11.04 -6.33
CA GLY A 8 -20.41 -11.82 -5.19
C GLY A 8 -19.40 -12.20 -4.11
N ALA A 9 -18.10 -12.23 -4.39
CA ALA A 9 -17.12 -12.32 -3.30
C ALA A 9 -16.84 -10.90 -2.82
N SER A 10 -17.26 -10.56 -1.59
CA SER A 10 -16.60 -9.47 -0.86
C SER A 10 -15.11 -9.78 -0.89
N ARG A 11 -14.36 -9.08 -1.74
CA ARG A 11 -12.90 -9.23 -1.80
C ARG A 11 -12.41 -8.80 -0.43
N LEU A 12 -12.03 -9.77 0.40
CA LEU A 12 -11.43 -9.50 1.71
C LEU A 12 -10.21 -8.60 1.45
N ALA A 13 -10.28 -7.35 1.92
CA ALA A 13 -9.15 -6.44 1.86
C ALA A 13 -8.17 -6.82 2.97
N THR A 14 -6.92 -7.03 2.60
CA THR A 14 -5.84 -7.32 3.56
C THR A 14 -5.21 -6.00 3.99
N TYR A 15 -5.33 -5.68 5.28
CA TYR A 15 -4.73 -4.49 5.88
C TYR A 15 -3.40 -4.85 6.52
N PHE A 16 -2.38 -4.03 6.30
CA PHE A 16 -1.11 -4.12 7.01
C PHE A 16 -0.52 -2.76 7.31
N HIS A 17 0.24 -2.70 8.39
CA HIS A 17 0.91 -1.49 8.83
C HIS A 17 2.29 -1.41 8.19
N VAL A 18 2.59 -0.30 7.52
CA VAL A 18 3.90 -0.02 6.92
C VAL A 18 4.51 1.16 7.64
N HIS A 19 5.65 0.93 8.29
CA HIS A 19 6.42 1.98 8.95
C HIS A 19 7.55 2.43 8.03
N LEU A 20 7.49 3.69 7.60
CA LEU A 20 8.44 4.33 6.71
C LEU A 20 9.29 5.29 7.55
N VAL A 21 10.53 4.91 7.83
CA VAL A 21 11.46 5.68 8.68
C VAL A 21 12.57 6.26 7.82
N SER A 22 12.77 7.56 7.89
CA SER A 22 13.81 8.30 7.15
C SER A 22 14.52 9.30 8.05
N ASP A 23 15.83 9.45 7.88
CA ASP A 23 16.66 10.50 8.46
C ASP A 23 16.47 11.87 7.76
N SER A 24 15.85 11.87 6.58
CA SER A 24 15.55 13.03 5.75
C SER A 24 14.03 13.26 5.68
N THR A 25 13.48 13.69 4.53
CA THR A 25 12.05 14.04 4.37
C THR A 25 11.10 12.83 4.25
N GLY A 26 11.62 11.64 3.92
CA GLY A 26 10.80 10.42 3.74
C GLY A 26 10.00 10.35 2.44
N GLU A 27 10.09 11.34 1.55
CA GLU A 27 9.35 11.37 0.28
C GLU A 27 9.72 10.22 -0.66
N THR A 28 11.01 9.88 -0.73
CA THR A 28 11.50 8.75 -1.53
C THR A 28 10.92 7.42 -1.04
N LEU A 29 10.87 7.23 0.28
CA LEU A 29 10.29 6.04 0.92
C LEU A 29 8.79 5.94 0.63
N ASN A 30 8.07 7.05 0.75
CA ASN A 30 6.63 7.11 0.44
C ASN A 30 6.34 6.78 -1.04
N ALA A 31 7.11 7.34 -1.98
CA ALA A 31 6.96 7.03 -3.40
C ALA A 31 7.24 5.55 -3.71
N MET A 32 8.29 4.99 -3.10
CA MET A 32 8.61 3.55 -3.20
C MET A 32 7.48 2.68 -2.65
N ALA A 33 6.94 3.00 -1.47
CA ALA A 33 5.86 2.24 -0.84
C ALA A 33 4.63 2.17 -1.75
N LYS A 34 4.22 3.31 -2.32
CA LYS A 34 3.08 3.37 -3.25
C LYS A 34 3.33 2.55 -4.53
N ALA A 35 4.54 2.63 -5.10
CA ALA A 35 4.90 1.85 -6.27
C ALA A 35 4.87 0.33 -6.01
N VAL A 36 5.32 -0.11 -4.83
CA VAL A 36 5.30 -1.52 -4.43
C VAL A 36 3.87 -2.01 -4.19
N VAL A 37 3.06 -1.25 -3.47
CA VAL A 37 1.67 -1.61 -3.14
C VAL A 37 0.83 -1.77 -4.41
N ALA A 38 1.08 -0.97 -5.44
CA ALA A 38 0.40 -1.08 -6.74
C ALA A 38 0.61 -2.43 -7.46
N ARG A 39 1.56 -3.27 -7.00
CA ARG A 39 1.79 -4.62 -7.54
C ARG A 39 0.93 -5.70 -6.90
N PHE A 40 0.17 -5.38 -5.84
CA PHE A 40 -0.64 -6.34 -5.10
C PHE A 40 -2.12 -5.96 -5.09
N ASP A 41 -2.97 -6.87 -5.58
CA ASP A 41 -4.42 -6.71 -5.54
C ASP A 41 -5.00 -7.03 -4.15
N GLY A 42 -6.06 -6.32 -3.75
CA GLY A 42 -6.79 -6.61 -2.52
C GLY A 42 -6.02 -6.26 -1.24
N VAL A 43 -5.02 -5.40 -1.36
CA VAL A 43 -4.14 -4.95 -0.28
C VAL A 43 -4.37 -3.47 0.00
N ILE A 44 -4.48 -3.11 1.28
CA ILE A 44 -4.62 -1.73 1.74
C ILE A 44 -3.54 -1.45 2.81
N PRO A 45 -2.45 -0.74 2.46
CA PRO A 45 -1.43 -0.37 3.43
C PRO A 45 -1.93 0.76 4.34
N ILE A 46 -1.56 0.71 5.61
CA ILE A 46 -1.67 1.82 6.56
C ILE A 46 -0.26 2.38 6.75
N GLU A 47 -0.01 3.54 6.16
CA GLU A 47 1.32 4.17 6.12
C GLU A 47 1.57 4.99 7.39
N HIS A 48 2.67 4.69 8.08
CA HIS A 48 3.19 5.46 9.22
C HIS A 48 4.53 6.07 8.82
N ILE A 49 4.57 7.38 8.56
CA ILE A 49 5.77 8.06 8.05
C ILE A 49 6.45 8.80 9.19
N TYR A 50 7.73 8.48 9.41
CA TYR A 50 8.61 9.13 10.38
C TYR A 50 9.79 9.74 9.62
N ALA A 51 9.75 11.06 9.45
CA ALA A 51 10.82 11.84 8.83
C ALA A 51 11.75 12.44 9.90
N LEU A 52 12.98 12.79 9.50
CA LEU A 52 14.00 13.42 10.34
C LEU A 52 14.37 12.61 11.60
N VAL A 53 14.25 11.28 11.54
CA VAL A 53 14.62 10.38 12.63
C VAL A 53 16.14 10.18 12.65
N ARG A 54 16.78 10.53 13.78
CA ARG A 54 18.23 10.44 13.99
C ARG A 54 18.55 9.62 15.23
#